data_AF-I1NSY1-F1
#
_entry.id   AF-I1NSY1-F1
#
_cell.length_a   1.000
_cell.length_b   1.000
_cell.length_c   1.000
_cell.angle_alpha   90.00
_cell.angle_beta   90.00
_cell.angle_gamma   90.00
#
_symmetry.space_group_name_H-M   'P 1'
#
loop_
_entity.id
_entity.type
_entity.pdbx_description
1 polymer ?
#
loop_
_entity_poly.entity_id
_entity_poly.type
_entity_poly.pdbx_seq_one_letter_code
_entity_poly.pdbx_strand_id
1 'polypeptide(L)'
;MGEVSLFITLLCTLMSAHYIAGSQVNYLKDNGLPLLHVDPSSAAIVNKSTKTQQPDEGAYYVFNAGYEMNSQYNYGIEVTTDVYGLSLDGEQNSGILVSIANKGDDQSSTNALVIGWHVYPRLNGDAHAHFFVRWTIDGYRKTGCYNLDCPGYVPEAGISIVPGVAIDTVSEPGGIKHIIIFKIFKDGARDWLLHCGWDSEPYLIGRFPASLFTTLRNKANYMKVAGYAVARTTHLAPMGSGYLPNNPKAASFSNVQLIDQDGQTSKIPQDLPATQTFPSIYSVSPINFEGKFTYGGPLE
;
A
#
# COMPACT_ATOMS: atom_id res chain seq x y z
N MET A 1 72.48 -6.92 24.91
CA MET A 1 71.10 -7.18 24.50
C MET A 1 70.25 -6.10 25.17
N GLY A 2 70.20 -4.86 24.69
CA GLY A 2 69.67 -4.36 23.43
C GLY A 2 68.81 -3.14 23.81
N GLU A 3 69.36 -1.94 23.67
CA GLU A 3 68.78 -0.62 24.01
C GLU A 3 67.61 -0.25 23.09
N VAL A 4 66.61 0.50 23.59
CA VAL A 4 65.98 1.62 22.83
C VAL A 4 65.55 2.73 23.79
N SER A 5 65.76 3.96 23.32
CA SER A 5 65.81 5.25 23.99
C SER A 5 64.66 6.18 23.58
N LEU A 6 64.38 7.15 24.47
CA LEU A 6 63.91 8.55 24.31
C LEU A 6 62.62 8.95 23.54
N PHE A 7 61.78 9.66 24.32
CA PHE A 7 60.98 10.88 24.09
C PHE A 7 61.03 11.64 22.74
N ILE A 8 59.85 12.03 22.22
CA ILE A 8 59.55 13.37 21.64
C ILE A 8 58.08 13.77 21.95
N THR A 9 57.90 15.03 22.35
CA THR A 9 56.68 15.77 22.73
C THR A 9 56.04 16.50 21.54
N LEU A 10 54.70 16.61 21.43
CA LEU A 10 54.05 17.84 20.93
C LEU A 10 52.55 17.94 21.31
N LEU A 11 52.18 19.09 21.89
CA LEU A 11 50.82 19.59 22.17
C LEU A 11 50.06 19.98 20.87
N CYS A 12 48.72 19.86 20.84
CA CYS A 12 47.78 21.00 20.92
C CYS A 12 46.30 20.67 20.61
N THR A 13 45.43 21.17 21.50
CA THR A 13 44.06 21.73 21.32
C THR A 13 42.86 20.86 20.88
N LEU A 14 41.99 20.62 21.88
CA LEU A 14 40.54 20.92 21.94
C LEU A 14 39.68 20.83 20.66
N MET A 15 38.69 19.92 20.67
CA MET A 15 37.26 20.28 20.62
C MET A 15 36.38 19.09 21.00
N SER A 16 35.55 19.29 22.01
CA SER A 16 34.45 18.41 22.40
C SER A 16 33.38 18.44 21.32
N ALA A 17 32.96 17.28 20.81
CA ALA A 17 31.69 17.13 20.11
C ALA A 17 31.06 15.81 20.52
N HIS A 18 29.93 15.92 21.22
CA HIS A 18 29.01 14.82 21.47
C HIS A 18 28.61 14.20 20.12
N TYR A 19 28.86 12.91 19.92
CA TYR A 19 28.21 12.17 18.85
C TYR A 19 27.24 11.15 19.43
N ILE A 20 25.97 11.47 19.21
CA ILE A 20 24.78 10.70 19.53
C ILE A 20 24.86 9.36 18.83
N ALA A 21 24.50 8.30 19.56
CA ALA A 21 24.31 6.96 19.04
C ALA A 21 23.24 6.96 17.94
N GLY A 22 23.67 6.96 16.68
CA GLY A 22 22.81 6.65 15.54
C GLY A 22 22.69 5.14 15.41
N SER A 23 21.53 4.59 15.75
CA SER A 23 21.19 3.20 15.46
C SER A 23 21.20 2.98 13.94
N GLN A 24 22.20 2.24 13.48
CA GLN A 24 22.24 1.65 12.14
C GLN A 24 21.12 0.62 12.04
N VAL A 25 20.02 0.95 11.35
CA VAL A 25 19.06 -0.06 10.91
C VAL A 25 19.65 -0.70 9.65
N ASN A 26 20.15 -1.92 9.80
CA ASN A 26 20.71 -2.72 8.73
C ASN A 26 19.67 -2.94 7.62
N TYR A 27 20.00 -2.49 6.40
CA TYR A 27 19.42 -3.06 5.20
C TYR A 27 19.88 -4.52 5.10
N LEU A 28 18.94 -5.44 4.89
CA LEU A 28 19.24 -6.85 4.65
C LEU A 28 20.08 -6.96 3.36
N LYS A 29 21.39 -7.10 3.51
CA LYS A 29 22.18 -7.97 2.62
C LYS A 29 21.88 -9.39 3.07
N ASP A 30 21.37 -10.22 2.17
CA ASP A 30 21.59 -11.66 2.30
C ASP A 30 21.85 -12.31 0.95
N ASN A 31 22.81 -13.21 0.97
CA ASN A 31 23.42 -13.84 -0.18
C ASN A 31 22.62 -15.08 -0.59
N GLY A 32 22.10 -15.09 -1.83
CA GLY A 32 21.47 -16.27 -2.43
C GLY A 32 19.95 -16.34 -2.21
N LEU A 33 19.19 -16.15 -3.29
CA LEU A 33 17.72 -16.05 -3.36
C LEU A 33 16.93 -16.80 -2.28
N PRO A 34 16.11 -16.05 -1.52
CA PRO A 34 14.64 -16.17 -1.61
C PRO A 34 14.01 -14.79 -1.81
N LEU A 35 13.12 -14.67 -2.81
CA LEU A 35 12.40 -13.43 -3.15
C LEU A 35 11.76 -12.79 -1.91
N LEU A 36 12.24 -11.58 -1.61
CA LEU A 36 11.83 -10.71 -0.53
C LEU A 36 10.31 -10.50 -0.54
N HIS A 37 9.69 -10.77 0.61
CA HIS A 37 8.42 -10.19 1.02
C HIS A 37 8.57 -8.66 1.15
N VAL A 38 8.75 -7.94 0.04
CA VAL A 38 8.59 -6.49 0.04
C VAL A 38 7.10 -6.23 -0.06
N ASP A 39 6.45 -6.32 1.08
CA ASP A 39 5.02 -6.14 1.23
C ASP A 39 4.67 -4.65 1.07
N PRO A 40 3.83 -4.27 0.09
CA PRO A 40 3.44 -2.88 -0.14
C PRO A 40 2.80 -2.19 1.08
N SER A 41 2.21 -2.97 1.98
CA SER A 41 1.61 -2.46 3.23
C SER A 41 2.58 -2.43 4.42
N SER A 42 3.71 -3.17 4.35
CA SER A 42 4.86 -2.99 5.24
C SER A 42 5.68 -1.74 4.89
N ALA A 43 5.58 -1.25 3.65
CA ALA A 43 6.15 0.01 3.20
C ALA A 43 5.57 1.24 3.92
N ALA A 44 4.49 1.07 4.71
CA ALA A 44 3.98 2.10 5.61
C ALA A 44 4.97 2.52 6.72
N ILE A 45 6.15 1.90 6.83
CA ILE A 45 7.09 2.14 7.94
C ILE A 45 8.52 2.51 7.51
N VAL A 46 8.87 2.40 6.21
CA VAL A 46 10.06 3.12 5.71
C VAL A 46 9.63 4.50 5.22
N ASN A 47 9.15 5.31 6.17
CA ASN A 47 8.99 6.76 6.00
C ASN A 47 10.38 7.40 6.08
N LYS A 48 11.21 7.15 5.07
CA LYS A 48 12.16 8.17 4.63
C LYS A 48 11.66 8.66 3.29
N SER A 49 11.11 9.87 3.32
CA SER A 49 11.10 10.78 2.19
C SER A 49 12.52 10.83 1.58
N THR A 50 12.84 9.94 0.65
CA THR A 50 13.95 10.11 -0.29
C THR A 50 13.49 11.11 -1.33
N LYS A 51 13.27 12.36 -0.90
CA LYS A 51 12.92 13.47 -1.78
C LYS A 51 14.07 13.84 -2.74
N THR A 52 15.22 13.16 -2.70
CA THR A 52 16.43 13.58 -3.42
C THR A 52 17.40 12.48 -3.86
N GLN A 53 17.11 11.18 -3.71
CA GLN A 53 18.00 10.13 -4.24
C GLN A 53 17.35 9.47 -5.44
N GLN A 54 18.09 9.38 -6.55
CA GLN A 54 17.73 8.52 -7.66
C GLN A 54 17.68 7.08 -7.13
N PRO A 55 16.72 6.23 -7.58
CA PRO A 55 16.66 4.85 -7.12
C PRO A 55 18.00 4.15 -7.31
N ASP A 56 18.43 3.34 -6.33
CA ASP A 56 19.62 2.52 -6.48
C ASP A 56 19.43 1.57 -7.67
N GLU A 57 20.39 1.55 -8.58
CA GLU A 57 20.30 0.76 -9.81
C GLU A 57 20.21 -0.74 -9.49
N GLY A 58 19.19 -1.41 -10.05
CA GLY A 58 18.95 -2.85 -9.89
C GLY A 58 18.26 -3.27 -8.59
N ALA A 59 18.06 -2.36 -7.64
CA ALA A 59 17.37 -2.65 -6.38
C ALA A 59 15.85 -2.78 -6.55
N TYR A 60 15.23 -3.58 -5.69
CA TYR A 60 13.77 -3.69 -5.58
C TYR A 60 13.20 -2.56 -4.76
N TYR A 61 12.12 -1.97 -5.26
CA TYR A 61 11.37 -0.93 -4.56
C TYR A 61 9.87 -1.21 -4.58
N VAL A 62 9.19 -0.76 -3.54
CA VAL A 62 7.74 -0.53 -3.56
C VAL A 62 7.52 0.91 -3.98
N PHE A 63 7.00 1.08 -5.18
CA PHE A 63 6.51 2.35 -5.66
C PHE A 63 5.05 2.50 -5.25
N ASN A 64 4.66 3.67 -4.77
CA ASN A 64 3.27 4.01 -4.54
C ASN A 64 2.95 5.39 -5.09
N ALA A 65 1.70 5.61 -5.48
CA ALA A 65 1.16 6.93 -5.81
C ALA A 65 -0.29 7.03 -5.32
N GLY A 66 -0.55 7.93 -4.38
CA GLY A 66 -1.88 8.08 -3.80
C GLY A 66 -1.92 9.02 -2.60
N TYR A 67 -2.89 8.79 -1.72
CA TYR A 67 -3.21 9.66 -0.59
C TYR A 67 -3.37 8.88 0.70
N GLU A 68 -3.02 9.54 1.81
CA GLU A 68 -3.17 9.02 3.17
C GLU A 68 -4.09 9.94 3.96
N MET A 69 -4.95 9.36 4.79
CA MET A 69 -5.91 10.08 5.63
C MET A 69 -5.65 9.69 7.08
N ASN A 70 -5.15 10.66 7.86
CA ASN A 70 -4.84 10.51 9.27
C ASN A 70 -5.92 11.18 10.10
N SER A 71 -6.88 10.41 10.61
CA SER A 71 -7.97 10.91 11.45
C SER A 71 -8.35 9.88 12.50
N GLN A 72 -8.52 10.31 13.75
CA GLN A 72 -8.85 9.42 14.87
C GLN A 72 -10.31 8.92 14.86
N TYR A 73 -11.12 9.24 13.84
CA TYR A 73 -12.55 8.97 13.79
C TYR A 73 -13.00 8.37 12.47
N ASN A 74 -12.18 7.48 11.88
CA ASN A 74 -12.54 6.83 10.62
C ASN A 74 -13.20 5.47 10.88
N TYR A 75 -14.44 5.31 10.43
CA TYR A 75 -15.23 4.10 10.58
C TYR A 75 -15.41 3.34 9.27
N GLY A 76 -15.05 3.94 8.14
CA GLY A 76 -15.01 3.25 6.86
C GLY A 76 -14.56 4.13 5.72
N ILE A 77 -14.47 3.53 4.55
CA ILE A 77 -14.17 4.21 3.30
C ILE A 77 -14.93 3.53 2.16
N GLU A 78 -15.39 4.32 1.22
CA GLU A 78 -15.90 3.90 -0.07
C GLU A 78 -15.00 4.47 -1.17
N VAL A 79 -14.63 3.62 -2.13
CA VAL A 79 -13.68 3.95 -3.20
C VAL A 79 -14.13 3.26 -4.48
N THR A 80 -14.21 4.01 -5.57
CA THR A 80 -14.31 3.46 -6.92
C THR A 80 -12.94 3.50 -7.58
N THR A 81 -12.53 2.40 -8.21
CA THR A 81 -11.25 2.30 -8.92
C THR A 81 -11.43 1.62 -10.27
N ASP A 82 -10.63 2.04 -11.25
CA ASP A 82 -10.47 1.30 -12.50
C ASP A 82 -9.65 0.01 -12.23
N VAL A 83 -9.88 -1.06 -12.97
CA VAL A 83 -9.07 -2.30 -12.96
C VAL A 83 -8.38 -2.53 -14.30
N TYR A 84 -7.11 -2.96 -14.31
CA TYR A 84 -6.35 -3.22 -15.54
C TYR A 84 -5.65 -4.58 -15.48
N GLY A 85 -5.62 -5.28 -16.61
CA GLY A 85 -4.69 -6.38 -16.83
C GLY A 85 -3.30 -5.86 -17.19
N LEU A 86 -2.25 -6.50 -16.67
CA LEU A 86 -0.86 -6.07 -16.82
C LEU A 86 0.01 -7.25 -17.22
N SER A 87 0.94 -7.03 -18.15
CA SER A 87 1.96 -8.03 -18.48
C SER A 87 3.14 -7.87 -17.54
N LEU A 88 3.11 -8.61 -16.42
CA LEU A 88 4.16 -8.61 -15.39
C LEU A 88 4.94 -9.92 -15.41
N ASP A 89 6.22 -9.86 -15.04
CA ASP A 89 7.01 -11.07 -14.78
C ASP A 89 6.79 -11.62 -13.35
N GLY A 90 7.42 -12.75 -13.03
CA GLY A 90 7.31 -13.39 -11.72
C GLY A 90 8.01 -12.66 -10.56
N GLU A 91 8.77 -11.60 -10.83
CA GLU A 91 9.43 -10.76 -9.84
C GLU A 91 8.66 -9.44 -9.56
N GLN A 92 7.62 -9.18 -10.35
CA GLN A 92 6.81 -7.97 -10.27
C GLN A 92 5.43 -8.19 -9.63
N ASN A 93 4.87 -7.11 -9.09
CA ASN A 93 3.48 -7.05 -8.64
C ASN A 93 2.98 -5.61 -8.80
N SER A 94 1.80 -5.40 -9.36
CA SER A 94 1.19 -4.07 -9.40
C SER A 94 -0.32 -4.12 -9.26
N GLY A 95 -0.89 -3.06 -8.70
CA GLY A 95 -2.33 -2.91 -8.56
C GLY A 95 -2.67 -1.71 -7.71
N ILE A 96 -3.75 -1.83 -6.96
CA ILE A 96 -4.19 -0.82 -5.99
C ILE A 96 -4.32 -1.41 -4.60
N LEU A 97 -4.25 -0.53 -3.61
CA LEU A 97 -4.60 -0.85 -2.24
C LEU A 97 -5.52 0.22 -1.66
N VAL A 98 -6.51 -0.24 -0.91
CA VAL A 98 -7.28 0.53 0.05
C VAL A 98 -6.93 -0.05 1.42
N SER A 99 -6.11 0.67 2.18
CA SER A 99 -5.68 0.26 3.52
C SER A 99 -6.50 0.97 4.58
N ILE A 100 -6.94 0.21 5.56
CA ILE A 100 -7.59 0.69 6.77
C ILE A 100 -6.76 0.17 7.94
N ALA A 101 -6.25 1.07 8.77
CA ALA A 101 -5.35 0.70 9.84
C ALA A 101 -5.61 1.49 11.12
N ASN A 102 -5.18 0.86 12.21
CA ASN A 102 -4.91 1.52 13.47
C ASN A 102 -3.40 1.39 13.71
N LYS A 103 -2.65 2.46 13.43
CA LYS A 103 -1.22 2.56 13.65
C LYS A 103 -0.96 2.92 15.11
N GLY A 104 -0.25 2.05 15.82
CA GLY A 104 0.25 2.33 17.17
C GLY A 104 1.56 3.12 17.16
N ASP A 105 2.29 3.07 18.27
CA ASP A 105 3.58 3.77 18.43
C ASP A 105 4.66 3.21 17.50
N ASP A 106 4.52 1.95 17.08
CA ASP A 106 5.47 1.25 16.22
C ASP A 106 4.78 0.28 15.24
N GLN A 107 5.59 -0.39 14.40
CA GLN A 107 5.10 -1.40 13.48
C GLN A 107 4.37 -2.55 14.18
N SER A 108 4.93 -3.02 15.29
CA SER A 108 4.43 -4.16 16.05
C SER A 108 3.04 -3.94 16.63
N SER A 109 2.65 -2.67 16.82
CA SER A 109 1.35 -2.26 17.34
C SER A 109 0.37 -1.85 16.25
N THR A 110 0.73 -2.03 14.97
CA THR A 110 -0.13 -1.70 13.83
C THR A 110 -1.08 -2.84 13.49
N ASN A 111 -2.38 -2.58 13.60
CA ASN A 111 -3.41 -3.43 13.04
C ASN A 111 -3.83 -2.87 11.69
N ALA A 112 -3.92 -3.71 10.66
CA ALA A 112 -4.35 -3.27 9.34
C ALA A 112 -5.19 -4.33 8.64
N LEU A 113 -6.10 -3.85 7.80
CA LEU A 113 -6.68 -4.60 6.72
C LEU A 113 -6.45 -3.84 5.41
N VAL A 114 -6.30 -4.58 4.33
CA VAL A 114 -6.03 -4.08 3.00
C VAL A 114 -6.91 -4.83 2.03
N ILE A 115 -7.57 -4.10 1.15
CA ILE A 115 -8.36 -4.64 0.06
C ILE A 115 -7.89 -4.01 -1.24
N GLY A 116 -8.02 -4.72 -2.35
CA GLY A 116 -7.74 -4.15 -3.66
C GLY A 116 -7.74 -5.18 -4.76
N TRP A 117 -7.20 -4.79 -5.90
CA TRP A 117 -6.88 -5.72 -6.98
C TRP A 117 -5.40 -5.63 -7.30
N HIS A 118 -4.83 -6.72 -7.81
CA HIS A 118 -3.45 -6.75 -8.27
C HIS A 118 -3.22 -7.77 -9.39
N VAL A 119 -2.20 -7.53 -10.21
CA VAL A 119 -1.56 -8.59 -11.00
C VAL A 119 -0.33 -9.00 -10.22
N TYR A 120 -0.30 -10.24 -9.73
CA TYR A 120 0.80 -10.77 -8.93
C TYR A 120 1.12 -12.21 -9.31
N PRO A 121 1.90 -12.42 -10.38
CA PRO A 121 2.07 -13.76 -10.95
C PRO A 121 2.65 -14.79 -10.00
N ARG A 122 3.55 -14.36 -9.11
CA ARG A 122 4.13 -15.24 -8.11
C ARG A 122 3.13 -15.77 -7.08
N LEU A 123 2.13 -14.96 -6.72
CA LEU A 123 1.12 -15.34 -5.73
C LEU A 123 0.01 -16.17 -6.37
N ASN A 124 -0.50 -15.73 -7.52
CA ASN A 124 -1.71 -16.30 -8.13
C ASN A 124 -1.38 -17.43 -9.13
N GLY A 125 -0.15 -17.50 -9.63
CA GLY A 125 0.26 -18.50 -10.62
C GLY A 125 -0.18 -18.21 -12.05
N ASP A 126 -0.74 -17.02 -12.32
CA ASP A 126 -1.15 -16.56 -13.64
C ASP A 126 -0.84 -15.05 -13.85
N ALA A 127 -1.29 -14.46 -14.95
CA ALA A 127 -1.08 -13.05 -15.27
C ALA A 127 -2.36 -12.20 -15.19
N HIS A 128 -3.42 -12.69 -14.53
CA HIS A 128 -4.67 -11.96 -14.43
C HIS A 128 -4.63 -10.93 -13.30
N ALA A 129 -5.57 -9.98 -13.33
CA ALA A 129 -5.87 -9.16 -12.17
C ALA A 129 -6.71 -9.99 -11.21
N HIS A 130 -6.36 -10.02 -9.92
CA HIS A 130 -7.12 -10.70 -8.87
C HIS A 130 -7.59 -9.71 -7.83
N PHE A 131 -8.82 -9.87 -7.37
CA PHE A 131 -9.28 -9.24 -6.14
C PHE A 131 -8.57 -9.90 -4.96
N PHE A 132 -8.02 -9.10 -4.05
CA PHE A 132 -7.35 -9.61 -2.87
C PHE A 132 -7.81 -8.92 -1.60
N VAL A 133 -7.70 -9.67 -0.50
CA VAL A 133 -7.76 -9.11 0.85
C VAL A 133 -6.51 -9.50 1.63
N ARG A 134 -6.16 -8.68 2.60
CA ARG A 134 -5.05 -8.93 3.50
C ARG A 134 -5.27 -8.28 4.85
N TRP A 135 -4.77 -8.87 5.92
CA TRP A 135 -4.84 -8.29 7.26
C TRP A 135 -3.62 -8.63 8.11
N THR A 136 -3.41 -7.88 9.20
CA THR A 136 -2.42 -8.14 10.26
C THR A 136 -2.83 -7.46 11.57
N ILE A 137 -2.28 -7.93 12.69
CA ILE A 137 -2.36 -7.27 14.00
C ILE A 137 -1.01 -6.77 14.52
N ASP A 138 0.07 -6.99 13.78
CA ASP A 138 1.43 -6.62 14.20
C ASP A 138 2.28 -6.03 13.07
N GLY A 139 1.63 -5.35 12.13
CA GLY A 139 2.29 -4.71 11.00
C GLY A 139 3.05 -5.69 10.10
N TYR A 140 2.52 -6.91 9.96
CA TYR A 140 3.08 -8.01 9.16
C TYR A 140 4.41 -8.55 9.65
N ARG A 141 4.74 -8.37 10.94
CA ARG A 141 5.98 -8.90 11.51
C ARG A 141 5.92 -10.41 11.72
N LYS A 142 4.81 -10.90 12.30
CA LYS A 142 4.57 -12.32 12.54
C LYS A 142 3.16 -12.73 12.13
N THR A 143 2.20 -11.80 12.18
CA THR A 143 0.80 -12.08 11.91
C THR A 143 0.39 -11.51 10.57
N GLY A 144 -0.58 -12.18 9.97
CA GLY A 144 -1.31 -11.68 8.84
C GLY A 144 -1.60 -12.76 7.83
N CYS A 145 -2.46 -12.43 6.89
CA CYS A 145 -2.99 -13.39 5.94
C CYS A 145 -3.21 -12.73 4.59
N TYR A 146 -2.93 -13.45 3.51
CA TYR A 146 -3.48 -13.14 2.19
C TYR A 146 -4.74 -13.98 1.98
N ASN A 147 -5.74 -13.37 1.33
CA ASN A 147 -6.95 -14.03 0.86
C ASN A 147 -7.58 -14.95 1.91
N LEU A 148 -7.80 -16.22 1.55
CA LEU A 148 -8.38 -17.26 2.40
C LEU A 148 -7.32 -18.30 2.83
N ASP A 149 -6.03 -17.96 2.70
CA ASP A 149 -4.91 -18.88 2.99
C ASP A 149 -4.81 -19.22 4.48
N CYS A 150 -5.49 -18.43 5.32
CA CYS A 150 -5.57 -18.56 6.77
C CYS A 150 -6.87 -17.94 7.30
N PRO A 151 -7.31 -18.33 8.51
CA PRO A 151 -8.48 -17.72 9.15
C PRO A 151 -8.32 -16.22 9.36
N GLY A 152 -9.37 -15.44 9.13
CA GLY A 152 -9.44 -14.04 9.52
C GLY A 152 -10.47 -13.25 8.72
N TYR A 153 -10.49 -13.39 7.40
CA TYR A 153 -11.60 -12.93 6.57
C TYR A 153 -12.67 -14.03 6.48
N VAL A 154 -13.95 -13.66 6.56
CA VAL A 154 -15.09 -14.57 6.49
C VAL A 154 -15.99 -14.14 5.33
N PRO A 155 -16.01 -14.88 4.20
CA PRO A 155 -16.93 -14.62 3.09
C PRO A 155 -18.39 -14.86 3.48
N GLU A 156 -19.31 -14.14 2.84
CA GLU A 156 -20.74 -14.48 2.89
C GLU A 156 -21.04 -15.77 2.08
N ALA A 157 -22.13 -16.45 2.42
CA ALA A 157 -22.53 -17.65 1.70
C ALA A 157 -23.08 -17.31 0.29
N GLY A 158 -22.67 -18.07 -0.73
CA GLY A 158 -23.25 -17.98 -2.07
C GLY A 158 -22.78 -16.79 -2.92
N ILE A 159 -21.72 -16.10 -2.50
CA ILE A 159 -21.15 -14.96 -3.25
C ILE A 159 -20.12 -15.43 -4.30
N SER A 160 -20.04 -14.71 -5.42
CA SER A 160 -19.08 -14.97 -6.51
C SER A 160 -17.77 -14.20 -6.37
N ILE A 161 -17.80 -13.00 -5.79
CA ILE A 161 -16.62 -12.16 -5.57
C ILE A 161 -15.92 -12.60 -4.27
N VAL A 162 -15.09 -13.63 -4.35
CA VAL A 162 -14.27 -14.14 -3.22
C VAL A 162 -12.82 -13.67 -3.33
N PRO A 163 -12.10 -13.43 -2.22
CA PRO A 163 -10.68 -13.07 -2.30
C PRO A 163 -9.84 -14.13 -3.02
N GLY A 164 -8.93 -13.67 -3.87
CA GLY A 164 -8.09 -14.52 -4.72
C GLY A 164 -8.72 -14.87 -6.07
N VAL A 165 -9.98 -14.49 -6.33
CA VAL A 165 -10.62 -14.73 -7.63
C VAL A 165 -10.02 -13.82 -8.70
N ALA A 166 -9.87 -14.35 -9.92
CA ALA A 166 -9.50 -13.57 -11.09
C ALA A 166 -10.64 -12.62 -11.50
N ILE A 167 -10.26 -11.47 -12.05
CA ILE A 167 -11.15 -10.46 -12.60
C ILE A 167 -11.04 -10.54 -14.12
N ASP A 168 -12.03 -11.17 -14.75
CA ASP A 168 -11.98 -11.46 -16.18
C ASP A 168 -12.15 -10.21 -17.05
N THR A 169 -12.98 -9.27 -16.61
CA THR A 169 -13.29 -8.04 -17.35
C THR A 169 -12.48 -6.88 -16.78
N VAL A 170 -11.55 -6.36 -17.57
CA VAL A 170 -10.64 -5.28 -17.18
C VAL A 170 -10.68 -4.11 -18.17
N SER A 171 -10.27 -2.94 -17.70
CA SER A 171 -10.23 -1.69 -18.49
C SER A 171 -9.18 -1.74 -19.60
N GLU A 172 -9.44 -0.98 -20.66
CA GLU A 172 -8.49 -0.74 -21.75
C GLU A 172 -7.93 0.70 -21.68
N PRO A 173 -6.61 0.90 -21.74
CA PRO A 173 -6.03 2.26 -21.74
C PRO A 173 -6.53 3.12 -22.91
N GLY A 174 -7.36 4.11 -22.60
CA GLY A 174 -8.02 4.99 -23.59
C GLY A 174 -9.26 4.39 -24.26
N GLY A 175 -9.69 3.20 -23.82
CA GLY A 175 -10.89 2.52 -24.26
C GLY A 175 -11.95 2.47 -23.17
N ILE A 176 -12.67 1.35 -23.10
CA ILE A 176 -13.72 1.11 -22.11
C ILE A 176 -13.07 0.96 -20.73
N LYS A 177 -13.64 1.66 -19.73
CA LYS A 177 -13.25 1.53 -18.33
C LYS A 177 -14.23 0.61 -17.60
N HIS A 178 -13.67 -0.37 -16.90
CA HIS A 178 -14.37 -1.24 -15.96
C HIS A 178 -14.00 -0.82 -14.54
N ILE A 179 -15.00 -0.75 -13.68
CA ILE A 179 -14.86 -0.22 -12.32
C ILE A 179 -15.07 -1.29 -11.27
N ILE A 180 -14.35 -1.13 -10.16
CA ILE A 180 -14.59 -1.86 -8.92
C ILE A 180 -14.93 -0.85 -7.85
N ILE A 181 -16.04 -1.08 -7.16
CA ILE A 181 -16.43 -0.30 -5.98
C ILE A 181 -16.08 -1.12 -4.75
N PHE A 182 -15.21 -0.58 -3.91
CA PHE A 182 -14.89 -1.12 -2.59
C PHE A 182 -15.53 -0.24 -1.53
N LYS A 183 -16.40 -0.82 -0.71
CA LYS A 183 -16.95 -0.15 0.46
C LYS A 183 -16.66 -1.00 1.69
N ILE A 184 -15.87 -0.46 2.61
CA ILE A 184 -15.54 -1.14 3.86
C ILE A 184 -15.80 -0.22 5.03
N PHE A 185 -16.62 -0.69 5.96
CA PHE A 185 -17.03 0.09 7.11
C PHE A 185 -17.27 -0.80 8.32
N LYS A 186 -17.23 -0.17 9.48
CA LYS A 186 -17.39 -0.82 10.75
C LYS A 186 -18.84 -0.76 11.20
N ASP A 187 -19.42 -1.93 11.47
CA ASP A 187 -20.80 -2.08 11.95
C ASP A 187 -20.86 -1.93 13.47
N GLY A 188 -20.71 -0.69 13.94
CA GLY A 188 -20.65 -0.35 15.36
C GLY A 188 -19.53 -1.10 16.10
N ALA A 189 -19.84 -1.76 17.22
CA ALA A 189 -18.87 -2.55 17.98
C ALA A 189 -18.59 -3.95 17.37
N ARG A 190 -19.24 -4.31 16.26
CA ARG A 190 -19.12 -5.62 15.61
C ARG A 190 -17.99 -5.61 14.57
N ASP A 191 -18.22 -6.17 13.40
CA ASP A 191 -17.20 -6.49 12.42
C ASP A 191 -16.91 -5.33 11.45
N TRP A 192 -15.82 -5.46 10.70
CA TRP A 192 -15.61 -4.66 9.49
C TRP A 192 -16.29 -5.39 8.33
N LEU A 193 -17.31 -4.77 7.77
CA LEU A 193 -18.08 -5.30 6.65
C LEU A 193 -17.46 -4.85 5.34
N LEU A 194 -17.23 -5.78 4.42
CA LEU A 194 -16.69 -5.52 3.10
C LEU A 194 -17.78 -5.74 2.05
N HIS A 195 -18.11 -4.67 1.35
CA HIS A 195 -18.94 -4.70 0.17
C HIS A 195 -18.08 -4.49 -1.08
N CYS A 196 -18.39 -5.23 -2.13
CA CYS A 196 -17.70 -5.12 -3.41
C CYS A 196 -18.70 -5.25 -4.57
N GLY A 197 -18.48 -4.48 -5.63
CA GLY A 197 -19.22 -4.57 -6.89
C GLY A 197 -18.27 -4.34 -8.07
N TRP A 198 -18.43 -5.13 -9.12
CA TRP A 198 -17.69 -4.99 -10.38
C TRP A 198 -18.67 -4.54 -11.45
N ASP A 199 -18.51 -3.30 -11.95
CA ASP A 199 -19.48 -2.64 -12.84
C ASP A 199 -20.94 -2.65 -12.32
N SER A 200 -21.10 -2.76 -11.00
CA SER A 200 -22.39 -2.86 -10.33
C SER A 200 -22.34 -2.16 -8.98
N GLU A 201 -23.52 -1.92 -8.40
CA GLU A 201 -23.62 -1.51 -6.99
C GLU A 201 -22.94 -2.55 -6.08
N PRO A 202 -22.20 -2.10 -5.05
CA PRO A 202 -21.47 -3.02 -4.16
C PRO A 202 -22.43 -3.69 -3.17
N TYR A 203 -22.34 -5.01 -3.06
CA TYR A 203 -23.10 -5.81 -2.08
C TYR A 203 -22.16 -6.45 -1.07
N LEU A 204 -22.68 -6.86 0.09
CA LEU A 204 -21.89 -7.48 1.16
C LEU A 204 -21.28 -8.80 0.66
N ILE A 205 -19.95 -8.88 0.62
CA ILE A 205 -19.21 -10.08 0.20
C ILE A 205 -18.55 -10.83 1.35
N GLY A 206 -18.36 -10.16 2.50
CA GLY A 206 -17.84 -10.78 3.70
C GLY A 206 -17.43 -9.78 4.76
N ARG A 207 -16.71 -10.25 5.76
CA ARG A 207 -16.36 -9.47 6.94
C ARG A 207 -15.02 -9.86 7.55
N PHE A 208 -14.39 -8.90 8.23
CA PHE A 208 -13.31 -9.17 9.18
C PHE A 208 -13.86 -9.06 10.59
N PRO A 209 -13.88 -10.16 11.38
CA PRO A 209 -14.40 -10.15 12.73
C PRO A 209 -13.69 -9.13 13.61
N ALA A 210 -14.41 -8.41 14.47
CA ALA A 210 -13.77 -7.48 15.42
C ALA A 210 -12.76 -8.21 16.34
N SER A 211 -13.03 -9.47 16.69
CA SER A 211 -12.16 -10.31 17.51
C SER A 211 -10.82 -10.63 16.86
N LEU A 212 -10.69 -10.40 15.55
CA LEU A 212 -9.42 -10.53 14.83
C LEU A 212 -8.40 -9.49 15.29
N PHE A 213 -8.87 -8.31 15.71
CA PHE A 213 -8.03 -7.13 15.93
C PHE A 213 -7.91 -6.76 17.42
N THR A 214 -6.80 -6.14 17.78
CA THR A 214 -6.57 -5.57 19.11
C THR A 214 -6.99 -4.10 19.17
N THR A 215 -6.55 -3.28 18.23
CA THR A 215 -6.83 -1.83 18.18
C THR A 215 -7.84 -1.47 17.10
N LEU A 216 -7.71 -2.08 15.91
CA LEU A 216 -8.61 -1.84 14.77
C LEU A 216 -10.02 -2.41 15.01
N ARG A 217 -10.22 -3.21 16.07
CA ARG A 217 -11.55 -3.67 16.53
C ARG A 217 -12.48 -2.53 16.95
N ASN A 218 -11.96 -1.33 17.19
CA ASN A 218 -12.75 -0.17 17.64
C ASN A 218 -12.97 0.84 16.51
N LYS A 219 -11.88 1.32 15.90
CA LYS A 219 -11.88 2.30 14.82
C LYS A 219 -10.51 2.37 14.15
N ALA A 220 -10.48 2.91 12.93
CA ALA A 220 -9.24 3.23 12.23
C ALA A 220 -8.73 4.62 12.66
N ASN A 221 -7.41 4.78 12.66
CA ASN A 221 -6.76 6.09 12.77
C ASN A 221 -6.00 6.49 11.49
N TYR A 222 -5.94 5.58 10.53
CA TYR A 222 -5.21 5.70 9.29
C TYR A 222 -5.97 5.02 8.16
N MET A 223 -6.05 5.69 7.02
CA MET A 223 -6.46 5.09 5.75
C MET A 223 -5.47 5.46 4.65
N LYS A 224 -5.37 4.63 3.62
CA LYS A 224 -4.58 4.92 2.41
C LYS A 224 -5.30 4.40 1.18
N VAL A 225 -5.34 5.21 0.13
CA VAL A 225 -5.79 4.80 -1.21
C VAL A 225 -4.66 5.10 -2.17
N ALA A 226 -4.10 4.08 -2.80
CA ALA A 226 -2.96 4.26 -3.69
C ALA A 226 -2.88 3.16 -4.75
N GLY A 227 -2.35 3.54 -5.92
CA GLY A 227 -1.71 2.57 -6.82
C GLY A 227 -0.35 2.19 -6.27
N TYR A 228 0.08 0.95 -6.55
CA TYR A 228 1.41 0.49 -6.21
C TYR A 228 2.02 -0.37 -7.32
N ALA A 229 3.35 -0.41 -7.33
CA ALA A 229 4.14 -1.32 -8.15
C ALA A 229 5.33 -1.81 -7.32
N VAL A 230 5.63 -3.10 -7.38
CA VAL A 230 6.83 -3.72 -6.82
C VAL A 230 7.64 -4.21 -7.99
N ALA A 231 8.82 -3.64 -8.15
CA ALA A 231 9.66 -3.89 -9.32
C ALA A 231 11.12 -3.53 -9.02
N ARG A 232 12.04 -4.02 -9.87
CA ARG A 232 13.42 -3.53 -9.91
C ARG A 232 13.46 -2.20 -10.64
N THR A 233 14.42 -1.35 -10.29
CA THR A 233 14.60 -0.03 -10.92
C THR A 233 15.07 -0.12 -12.37
N THR A 234 15.68 -1.25 -12.75
CA THR A 234 16.08 -1.58 -14.12
C THR A 234 14.98 -2.28 -14.93
N HIS A 235 13.90 -2.73 -14.28
CA HIS A 235 12.79 -3.44 -14.92
C HIS A 235 11.48 -3.07 -14.22
N LEU A 236 10.99 -1.86 -14.53
CA LEU A 236 9.80 -1.27 -13.92
C LEU A 236 8.52 -1.98 -14.37
N ALA A 237 7.53 -2.01 -13.47
CA ALA A 237 6.19 -2.53 -13.74
C ALA A 237 5.22 -1.36 -14.00
N PRO A 238 4.31 -1.44 -14.98
CA PRO A 238 3.25 -0.43 -15.12
C PRO A 238 2.37 -0.38 -13.86
N MET A 239 2.03 0.83 -13.40
CA MET A 239 1.06 1.07 -12.32
C MET A 239 -0.27 1.57 -12.89
N GLY A 240 -1.38 0.98 -12.44
CA GLY A 240 -2.70 1.33 -12.97
C GLY A 240 -2.79 0.98 -14.45
N SER A 241 -2.99 1.96 -15.34
CA SER A 241 -2.97 1.76 -16.79
C SER A 241 -1.58 1.82 -17.41
N GLY A 242 -0.55 2.08 -16.60
CA GLY A 242 0.82 2.35 -17.04
C GLY A 242 1.08 3.82 -17.40
N TYR A 243 0.04 4.66 -17.56
CA TYR A 243 0.18 6.05 -17.97
C TYR A 243 0.23 7.04 -16.80
N LEU A 244 1.02 8.10 -16.94
CA LEU A 244 1.14 9.18 -15.96
C LEU A 244 -0.17 10.00 -15.86
N PRO A 245 -0.43 10.67 -14.71
CA PRO A 245 -1.71 11.31 -14.39
C PRO A 245 -2.19 12.41 -15.35
N ASN A 246 -1.28 13.02 -16.11
CA ASN A 246 -1.59 14.04 -17.12
C ASN A 246 -2.07 13.44 -18.45
N ASN A 247 -1.97 12.12 -18.62
CA ASN A 247 -2.44 11.42 -19.80
C ASN A 247 -3.94 11.06 -19.65
N PRO A 248 -4.77 11.25 -20.70
CA PRO A 248 -6.18 10.83 -20.67
C PRO A 248 -6.40 9.33 -20.42
N LYS A 249 -5.39 8.49 -20.69
CA LYS A 249 -5.40 7.04 -20.46
C LYS A 249 -5.05 6.66 -19.03
N ALA A 250 -4.73 7.61 -18.15
CA ALA A 250 -4.37 7.33 -16.77
C ALA A 250 -5.48 6.57 -16.00
N ALA A 251 -5.05 5.69 -15.10
CA ALA A 251 -5.95 5.07 -14.15
C ALA A 251 -6.45 6.10 -13.14
N SER A 252 -7.62 5.84 -12.56
CA SER A 252 -8.21 6.74 -11.58
C SER A 252 -8.77 6.03 -10.36
N PHE A 253 -8.77 6.77 -9.27
CA PHE A 253 -9.72 6.57 -8.17
C PHE A 253 -10.75 7.69 -8.24
N SER A 254 -12.01 7.32 -8.04
CA SER A 254 -13.13 8.24 -7.99
C SER A 254 -14.02 7.89 -6.79
N ASN A 255 -14.94 8.80 -6.47
CA ASN A 255 -15.88 8.60 -5.36
C ASN A 255 -15.20 8.22 -4.04
N VAL A 256 -14.02 8.79 -3.74
CA VAL A 256 -13.29 8.47 -2.51
C VAL A 256 -13.94 9.20 -1.35
N GLN A 257 -14.67 8.45 -0.53
CA GLN A 257 -15.47 8.98 0.58
C GLN A 257 -15.12 8.27 1.90
N LEU A 258 -14.90 9.06 2.96
CA LEU A 258 -14.80 8.56 4.32
C LEU A 258 -16.20 8.31 4.88
N ILE A 259 -16.34 7.27 5.69
CA ILE A 259 -17.57 6.89 6.37
C ILE A 259 -17.37 7.09 7.88
N ASP A 260 -18.27 7.82 8.50
CA ASP A 260 -18.27 8.05 9.95
C ASP A 260 -19.06 6.98 10.72
N GLN A 261 -19.13 7.13 12.04
CA GLN A 261 -19.78 6.16 12.94
C GLN A 261 -21.28 5.99 12.69
N ASP A 262 -21.92 7.01 12.13
CA ASP A 262 -23.36 7.06 11.86
C ASP A 262 -23.66 6.56 10.43
N GLY A 263 -22.62 6.14 9.71
CA GLY A 263 -22.70 5.67 8.32
C GLY A 263 -22.76 6.80 7.29
N GLN A 264 -22.58 8.05 7.72
CA GLN A 264 -22.62 9.19 6.83
C GLN A 264 -21.31 9.30 6.06
N THR A 265 -21.40 9.72 4.81
CA THR A 265 -20.26 9.78 3.90
C THR A 265 -19.81 11.21 3.64
N SER A 266 -18.51 11.41 3.54
CA SER A 266 -17.90 12.69 3.20
C SER A 266 -16.71 12.49 2.27
N LYS A 267 -16.58 13.34 1.25
CA LYS A 267 -15.43 13.28 0.34
C LYS A 267 -14.13 13.58 1.08
N ILE A 268 -13.04 12.96 0.62
CA ILE A 268 -11.70 13.27 1.14
C ILE A 268 -11.33 14.76 0.91
N PRO A 269 -10.55 15.40 1.81
CA PRO A 269 -10.09 16.76 1.61
C PRO A 269 -9.22 16.92 0.35
N GLN A 270 -9.39 18.03 -0.37
CA GLN A 270 -8.63 18.29 -1.61
C GLN A 270 -7.16 18.66 -1.35
N ASP A 271 -6.87 19.16 -0.15
CA ASP A 271 -5.56 19.64 0.28
C ASP A 271 -4.69 18.54 0.92
N LEU A 272 -5.12 17.27 0.85
CA LEU A 272 -4.31 16.15 1.31
C LEU A 272 -2.96 16.11 0.57
N PRO A 273 -1.83 15.95 1.29
CA PRO A 273 -0.54 15.81 0.65
C PRO A 273 -0.45 14.48 -0.10
N ALA A 274 0.04 14.53 -1.34
CA ALA A 274 0.29 13.33 -2.12
C ALA A 274 1.42 12.49 -1.51
N THR A 275 1.24 11.17 -1.52
CA THR A 275 2.25 10.18 -1.12
C THR A 275 2.74 9.44 -2.36
N GLN A 276 3.97 9.74 -2.79
CA GLN A 276 4.54 9.25 -4.04
C GLN A 276 5.99 8.81 -3.86
N THR A 277 6.34 7.65 -4.42
CA THR A 277 7.73 7.14 -4.47
C THR A 277 8.32 7.43 -5.85
N PHE A 278 9.38 8.25 -5.92
CA PHE A 278 9.98 8.74 -7.17
C PHE A 278 8.95 9.34 -8.15
N PRO A 279 8.44 10.56 -7.87
CA PRO A 279 7.37 11.19 -8.65
C PRO A 279 7.61 11.33 -10.15
N SER A 280 8.86 11.29 -10.61
CA SER A 280 9.21 11.30 -12.04
C SER A 280 8.91 9.98 -12.76
N ILE A 281 8.68 8.89 -12.01
CA ILE A 281 8.40 7.55 -12.56
C ILE A 281 6.93 7.21 -12.32
N TYR A 282 6.46 7.34 -11.08
CA TYR A 282 5.06 7.11 -10.72
C TYR A 282 4.53 8.30 -9.96
N SER A 283 3.37 8.80 -10.38
CA SER A 283 2.78 9.98 -9.75
C SER A 283 1.27 9.87 -9.64
N VAL A 284 0.70 10.82 -8.91
CA VAL A 284 -0.73 11.03 -8.67
C VAL A 284 -1.07 12.49 -8.92
N SER A 285 -2.21 12.77 -9.56
CA SER A 285 -2.74 14.12 -9.73
C SER A 285 -3.30 14.66 -8.41
N PRO A 286 -3.43 15.99 -8.24
CA PRO A 286 -4.27 16.56 -7.19
C PRO A 286 -5.69 15.97 -7.16
N ILE A 287 -6.30 15.97 -5.98
CA ILE A 287 -7.70 15.57 -5.78
C ILE A 287 -8.61 16.70 -6.29
N ASN A 288 -9.57 16.38 -7.14
CA ASN A 288 -10.56 17.34 -7.62
C ASN A 288 -11.76 17.48 -6.65
N PHE A 289 -12.69 18.39 -6.96
CA PHE A 289 -13.88 18.64 -6.12
C PHE A 289 -14.87 17.46 -6.03
N GLU A 290 -14.72 16.45 -6.88
CA GLU A 290 -15.51 15.22 -6.86
C GLU A 290 -14.88 14.14 -5.96
N GLY A 291 -13.69 14.38 -5.40
CA GLY A 291 -12.94 13.35 -4.69
C GLY A 291 -12.30 12.33 -5.64
N LYS A 292 -11.97 12.75 -6.87
CA LYS A 292 -11.31 11.95 -7.91
C LYS A 292 -9.87 12.41 -8.10
N PHE A 293 -8.99 11.45 -8.38
CA PHE A 293 -7.60 11.69 -8.79
C PHE A 293 -7.13 10.59 -9.76
N THR A 294 -6.18 10.92 -10.63
CA THR A 294 -5.51 9.98 -11.54
C THR A 294 -4.14 9.59 -11.01
N TYR A 295 -3.70 8.38 -11.31
CA TYR A 295 -2.42 7.84 -10.88
C TYR A 295 -1.85 6.90 -11.96
N GLY A 296 -0.54 6.68 -11.93
CA GLY A 296 0.09 5.68 -12.78
C GLY A 296 1.53 6.02 -13.14
N GLY A 297 1.97 5.48 -14.27
CA GLY A 297 3.35 5.50 -14.75
C GLY A 297 3.86 4.07 -15.05
N PRO A 298 5.02 3.92 -15.71
CA PRO A 298 5.95 4.99 -16.07
C PRO A 298 5.75 5.62 -17.47
N LEU A 299 4.71 5.23 -18.22
CA LEU A 299 4.46 5.75 -19.57
C LEU A 299 3.94 7.19 -19.54
N GLU A 300 4.33 7.99 -20.54
CA GLU A 300 3.84 9.37 -20.75
C GLU A 300 2.42 9.43 -21.31
#